data_AF-A0A545BAG6-F1
#
_entry.id   AF-A0A545BAG6-F1
#
_cell.length_a   1.000
_cell.length_b   1.000
_cell.length_c   1.000
_cell.angle_alpha   90.00
_cell.angle_beta   90.00
_cell.angle_gamma   90.00
#
_symmetry.space_group_name_H-M   'P 1'
#
loop_
_entity.id
_entity.type
_entity.pdbx_description
1 polymer ?
#
loop_
_entity_poly.entity_id
_entity_poly.type
_entity_poly.pdbx_seq_one_letter_code
_entity_poly.pdbx_strand_id
1 'polypeptide(L)'
;SLVGSVMVSLGWSSPTGEGDADVSVLLLTADGKVRSDADFYFYNNPVAADGSVQLLGKTPTSDGNEDRITFDLTAIPADVEQVVVAASRYNGGRFGDLDDVRVTLADGSGEGLLRFSIEDAGAVGALLFGELYRRSGDWKFRAIGQGYESGLAGLAQDYGVDVDDDAEEAEAAEESGAAVAEDVPPEEIPAEAAAEPVATEAGPEAATEVEVQAVGTAVPLAAVPAPSPVPVVEQIVTESVEAPAKSVPRPRTAKKKVTLPKVARKSLAENDSWRAARLFPVSALKSDRDRETRATSVLLSVMAQVPEFGRRLTAGFGAPAGRMEMFTEVSLPNGDSPRRPDGVIRVERAGKLWTALVETKTNGNALKPDQVQAYTEIAARRGYEAVITLSNDVELDGSPLVDVKTDGRRKHKVALRHLSWADVAHQAQMLIRHEGVGNAAHAWLLQELLHYLQHENSGCHGFQNMGPAWVPVRNGIDDETLCQG
;
A
#
# COMPACT_ATOMS: atom_id res chain seq x y z
N SER A 1 -11.30 -21.09 -15.72
CA SER A 1 -11.18 -21.60 -14.34
C SER A 1 -10.38 -20.60 -13.56
N LEU A 2 -10.75 -20.35 -12.31
CA LEU A 2 -10.04 -19.46 -11.40
C LEU A 2 -9.04 -20.28 -10.60
N VAL A 3 -7.84 -19.74 -10.38
CA VAL A 3 -6.74 -20.44 -9.72
C VAL A 3 -6.03 -19.45 -8.80
N GLY A 4 -5.63 -19.91 -7.61
CA GLY A 4 -4.93 -19.08 -6.63
C GLY A 4 -5.86 -18.05 -6.00
N SER A 5 -5.37 -16.83 -5.85
CA SER A 5 -6.16 -15.72 -5.28
C SER A 5 -6.97 -14.99 -6.35
N VAL A 6 -8.16 -14.54 -5.98
CA VAL A 6 -9.01 -13.66 -6.81
C VAL A 6 -9.56 -12.51 -5.98
N MET A 7 -9.88 -11.40 -6.63
CA MET A 7 -10.53 -10.26 -6.01
C MET A 7 -11.90 -10.05 -6.64
N VAL A 8 -12.94 -10.01 -5.81
CA VAL A 8 -14.30 -9.62 -6.20
C VAL A 8 -14.57 -8.22 -5.66
N SER A 9 -15.00 -7.31 -6.52
CA SER A 9 -15.37 -5.95 -6.11
C SER A 9 -16.81 -5.65 -6.48
N LEU A 10 -17.58 -5.12 -5.53
CA LEU A 10 -18.94 -4.64 -5.72
C LEU A 10 -18.89 -3.11 -5.80
N GLY A 11 -19.41 -2.54 -6.88
CA GLY A 11 -19.40 -1.08 -7.10
C GLY A 11 -20.80 -0.52 -7.23
N TRP A 12 -20.99 0.72 -6.80
CA TRP A 12 -22.21 1.50 -7.00
C TRP A 12 -21.89 2.99 -6.87
N SER A 13 -22.81 3.82 -7.36
CA SER A 13 -22.79 5.27 -7.26
C SER A 13 -24.10 5.75 -6.62
N SER A 14 -24.03 6.84 -5.86
CA SER A 14 -25.23 7.46 -5.27
C SER A 14 -25.42 8.85 -5.86
N PRO A 15 -26.54 9.14 -6.53
CA PRO A 15 -26.81 10.46 -7.11
C PRO A 15 -27.03 11.54 -6.05
N THR A 16 -27.45 11.17 -4.83
CA THR A 16 -27.62 12.11 -3.69
C THR A 16 -26.39 12.17 -2.79
N GLY A 17 -25.40 11.29 -2.99
CA GLY A 17 -24.28 11.08 -2.07
C GLY A 17 -24.68 10.32 -0.79
N GLU A 18 -25.96 10.11 -0.56
CA GLU A 18 -26.50 9.24 0.48
C GLU A 18 -26.70 7.85 -0.11
N GLY A 19 -25.94 6.87 0.36
CA GLY A 19 -26.21 5.49 0.01
C GLY A 19 -25.01 4.60 0.13
N ASP A 20 -25.00 3.85 1.21
CA ASP A 20 -24.03 2.81 1.44
C ASP A 20 -24.67 1.43 1.32
N ALA A 21 -23.85 0.43 1.03
CA ALA A 21 -24.22 -0.97 0.99
C ALA A 21 -23.09 -1.81 1.57
N ASP A 22 -23.39 -2.74 2.46
CA ASP A 22 -22.40 -3.56 3.15
C ASP A 22 -22.33 -4.95 2.53
N VAL A 23 -21.10 -5.37 2.21
CA VAL A 23 -20.83 -6.67 1.64
C VAL A 23 -20.95 -7.78 2.68
N SER A 24 -21.47 -8.91 2.24
CA SER A 24 -21.47 -10.15 3.02
C SER A 24 -21.14 -11.36 2.14
N VAL A 25 -20.52 -12.36 2.74
CA VAL A 25 -20.03 -13.57 2.08
C VAL A 25 -20.44 -14.79 2.88
N LEU A 26 -20.94 -15.83 2.20
CA LEU A 26 -21.29 -17.11 2.82
C LEU A 26 -20.51 -18.25 2.16
N LEU A 27 -19.86 -19.08 2.98
CA LEU A 27 -19.25 -20.34 2.51
C LEU A 27 -20.26 -21.47 2.65
N LEU A 28 -20.56 -22.14 1.53
CA LEU A 28 -21.60 -23.15 1.45
C LEU A 28 -21.03 -24.52 1.11
N THR A 29 -21.55 -25.53 1.79
CA THR A 29 -21.31 -26.94 1.50
C THR A 29 -22.05 -27.39 0.23
N ALA A 30 -21.85 -28.66 -0.16
CA ALA A 30 -22.57 -29.29 -1.27
C ALA A 30 -24.10 -29.26 -1.12
N ASP A 31 -24.61 -29.14 0.11
CA ASP A 31 -26.06 -29.05 0.40
C ASP A 31 -26.60 -27.62 0.20
N GLY A 32 -25.75 -26.66 -0.19
CA GLY A 32 -26.12 -25.26 -0.39
C GLY A 32 -26.36 -24.51 0.92
N LYS A 33 -25.81 -25.01 2.03
CA LYS A 33 -25.94 -24.44 3.38
C LYS A 33 -24.57 -24.19 4.01
N VAL A 34 -24.49 -23.20 4.90
CA VAL A 34 -23.32 -22.96 5.75
C VAL A 34 -23.08 -24.14 6.70
N ARG A 35 -21.84 -24.33 7.17
CA ARG A 35 -21.54 -25.37 8.18
C ARG A 35 -21.92 -24.90 9.58
N SER A 36 -21.76 -23.61 9.84
CA SER A 36 -22.16 -22.86 11.02
C SER A 36 -22.10 -21.36 10.71
N ASP A 37 -22.52 -20.52 11.65
CA ASP A 37 -22.47 -19.06 11.48
C ASP A 37 -21.05 -18.51 11.30
N ALA A 38 -20.01 -19.31 11.63
CA ALA A 38 -18.61 -18.96 11.38
C ALA A 38 -18.24 -18.88 9.89
N ASP A 39 -19.08 -19.44 9.01
CA ASP A 39 -18.96 -19.36 7.55
C ASP A 39 -19.68 -18.14 6.96
N PHE A 40 -20.21 -17.26 7.82
CA PHE A 40 -20.78 -15.98 7.42
C PHE A 40 -19.81 -14.83 7.73
N TYR A 41 -19.33 -14.16 6.67
CA TYR A 41 -18.40 -13.05 6.76
C TYR A 41 -19.08 -11.75 6.36
N PHE A 42 -18.91 -10.73 7.18
CA PHE A 42 -19.50 -9.40 7.04
C PHE A 42 -18.59 -8.40 7.79
N TYR A 43 -18.96 -7.12 7.87
CA TYR A 43 -18.06 -6.08 8.39
C TYR A 43 -17.53 -6.35 9.83
N ASN A 44 -18.31 -7.00 10.71
CA ASN A 44 -17.85 -7.38 12.07
C ASN A 44 -17.11 -8.73 12.11
N ASN A 45 -17.17 -9.53 11.06
CA ASN A 45 -16.39 -10.76 10.90
C ASN A 45 -15.70 -10.76 9.52
N PRO A 46 -14.71 -9.88 9.29
CA PRO A 46 -14.24 -9.59 7.93
C PRO A 46 -13.19 -10.58 7.41
N VAL A 47 -12.69 -11.51 8.22
CA VAL A 47 -11.58 -12.40 7.84
C VAL A 47 -11.84 -13.83 8.30
N ALA A 48 -11.73 -14.78 7.38
CA ALA A 48 -11.73 -16.20 7.70
C ALA A 48 -10.45 -16.59 8.47
N ALA A 49 -10.57 -17.45 9.48
CA ALA A 49 -9.43 -17.87 10.30
C ALA A 49 -8.30 -18.55 9.50
N ASP A 50 -8.65 -19.18 8.37
CA ASP A 50 -7.71 -19.82 7.43
C ASP A 50 -7.19 -18.86 6.33
N GLY A 51 -7.64 -17.61 6.33
CA GLY A 51 -7.28 -16.60 5.32
C GLY A 51 -7.94 -16.79 3.95
N SER A 52 -8.88 -17.73 3.82
CA SER A 52 -9.53 -18.03 2.54
C SER A 52 -10.46 -16.93 2.04
N VAL A 53 -11.02 -16.12 2.96
CA VAL A 53 -11.89 -14.96 2.70
C VAL A 53 -11.37 -13.77 3.50
N GLN A 54 -11.29 -12.61 2.85
CA GLN A 54 -11.03 -11.34 3.52
C GLN A 54 -11.82 -10.22 2.85
N LEU A 55 -12.69 -9.56 3.62
CA LEU A 55 -13.36 -8.31 3.25
C LEU A 55 -12.37 -7.16 3.51
N LEU A 56 -12.02 -6.43 2.45
CA LEU A 56 -11.12 -5.27 2.52
C LEU A 56 -11.87 -3.99 2.88
N GLY A 57 -13.18 -3.97 2.65
CA GLY A 57 -14.04 -2.85 2.93
C GLY A 57 -14.10 -1.83 1.79
N LYS A 58 -14.87 -0.78 2.05
CA LYS A 58 -15.27 0.23 1.07
C LYS A 58 -14.13 1.19 0.75
N THR A 59 -13.98 1.49 -0.53
CA THR A 59 -13.04 2.48 -1.06
C THR A 59 -13.80 3.46 -1.94
N PRO A 60 -13.66 4.78 -1.71
CA PRO A 60 -14.23 5.78 -2.61
C PRO A 60 -13.59 5.68 -3.99
N THR A 61 -14.41 5.74 -5.03
CA THR A 61 -14.00 5.81 -6.43
C THR A 61 -14.34 7.19 -7.01
N SER A 62 -13.94 7.47 -8.26
CA SER A 62 -14.23 8.76 -8.90
C SER A 62 -15.72 9.08 -8.97
N ASP A 63 -16.56 8.05 -9.07
CA ASP A 63 -17.97 8.18 -9.42
C ASP A 63 -18.89 7.50 -8.39
N GLY A 64 -18.36 6.94 -7.29
CA GLY A 64 -19.15 6.18 -6.32
C GLY A 64 -18.29 5.45 -5.29
N ASN A 65 -18.78 4.35 -4.73
CA ASN A 65 -18.07 3.49 -3.80
C ASN A 65 -17.83 2.11 -4.40
N GLU A 66 -16.74 1.46 -3.97
CA GLU A 66 -16.44 0.07 -4.30
C GLU A 66 -16.01 -0.67 -3.04
N ASP A 67 -16.68 -1.77 -2.73
CA ASP A 67 -16.33 -2.68 -1.64
C ASP A 67 -15.67 -3.94 -2.20
N ARG A 68 -14.60 -4.40 -1.57
CA ARG A 68 -13.68 -5.39 -2.14
C ARG A 68 -13.50 -6.58 -1.23
N ILE A 69 -13.41 -7.75 -1.85
CA ILE A 69 -13.26 -9.04 -1.20
C ILE A 69 -12.12 -9.78 -1.89
N THR A 70 -11.19 -10.32 -1.11
CA THR A 70 -10.17 -11.25 -1.62
C THR A 70 -10.49 -12.67 -1.18
N PHE A 71 -10.33 -13.59 -2.12
CA PHE A 71 -10.47 -15.02 -1.89
C PHE A 71 -9.15 -15.72 -2.21
N ASP A 72 -8.61 -16.51 -1.27
CA ASP A 72 -7.62 -17.52 -1.59
C ASP A 72 -8.32 -18.86 -1.83
N LEU A 73 -8.53 -19.18 -3.11
CA LEU A 73 -9.26 -20.36 -3.53
C LEU A 73 -8.55 -21.67 -3.18
N THR A 74 -7.26 -21.61 -2.82
CA THR A 74 -6.44 -22.75 -2.39
C THR A 74 -6.54 -23.02 -0.90
N ALA A 75 -6.89 -22.00 -0.11
CA ALA A 75 -7.14 -22.11 1.32
C ALA A 75 -8.59 -22.46 1.65
N ILE A 76 -9.54 -22.26 0.71
CA ILE A 76 -10.95 -22.62 0.93
C ILE A 76 -11.08 -24.12 1.28
N PRO A 77 -11.71 -24.45 2.43
CA PRO A 77 -11.88 -25.83 2.88
C PRO A 77 -12.47 -26.76 1.82
N ALA A 78 -12.09 -28.05 1.88
CA ALA A 78 -12.46 -29.02 0.86
C ALA A 78 -13.97 -29.32 0.82
N ASP A 79 -14.65 -29.17 1.95
CA ASP A 79 -16.09 -29.34 2.15
C ASP A 79 -16.94 -28.15 1.67
N VAL A 80 -16.33 -27.02 1.34
CA VAL A 80 -16.99 -25.87 0.71
C VAL A 80 -16.99 -26.01 -0.81
N GLU A 81 -18.19 -26.00 -1.40
CA GLU A 81 -18.40 -26.15 -2.86
C GLU A 81 -18.82 -24.84 -3.52
N GLN A 82 -19.35 -23.89 -2.74
CA GLN A 82 -19.86 -22.62 -3.23
C GLN A 82 -19.57 -21.48 -2.25
N VAL A 83 -19.29 -20.29 -2.77
CA VAL A 83 -19.14 -19.04 -2.02
C VAL A 83 -20.10 -18.02 -2.59
N VAL A 84 -21.02 -17.54 -1.77
CA VAL A 84 -22.00 -16.54 -2.14
C VAL A 84 -21.48 -15.15 -1.80
N VAL A 85 -21.64 -14.20 -2.72
CA VAL A 85 -21.30 -12.79 -2.52
C VAL A 85 -22.56 -11.94 -2.64
N ALA A 86 -22.95 -11.31 -1.55
CA ALA A 86 -24.13 -10.46 -1.44
C ALA A 86 -23.77 -9.09 -0.85
N ALA A 87 -24.70 -8.15 -0.92
CA ALA A 87 -24.64 -6.93 -0.12
C ALA A 87 -26.03 -6.49 0.33
N SER A 88 -26.09 -5.71 1.41
CA SER A 88 -27.32 -5.16 1.97
C SER A 88 -27.23 -3.68 2.28
N ARG A 89 -28.36 -2.99 2.30
CA ARG A 89 -28.48 -1.59 2.67
C ARG A 89 -29.30 -1.46 3.96
N TYR A 90 -28.87 -0.54 4.84
CA TYR A 90 -29.53 -0.25 6.12
C TYR A 90 -30.46 0.97 6.02
N ASN A 91 -31.18 1.26 7.12
CA ASN A 91 -32.07 2.43 7.25
C ASN A 91 -33.15 2.54 6.15
N GLY A 92 -33.63 1.40 5.66
CA GLY A 92 -34.66 1.34 4.62
C GLY A 92 -34.18 1.70 3.21
N GLY A 93 -32.86 1.85 2.99
CA GLY A 93 -32.28 2.09 1.67
C GLY A 93 -32.49 0.91 0.70
N ARG A 94 -32.66 1.19 -0.60
CA ARG A 94 -32.95 0.15 -1.61
C ARG A 94 -31.91 0.15 -2.72
N PHE A 95 -31.54 -1.00 -3.25
CA PHE A 95 -30.54 -1.05 -4.33
C PHE A 95 -31.00 -0.31 -5.61
N GLY A 96 -32.30 -0.21 -5.86
CA GLY A 96 -32.86 0.60 -6.94
C GLY A 96 -32.69 2.12 -6.78
N ASP A 97 -32.24 2.61 -5.63
CA ASP A 97 -31.89 4.03 -5.43
C ASP A 97 -30.42 4.32 -5.79
N LEU A 98 -29.63 3.29 -6.10
CA LEU A 98 -28.21 3.40 -6.49
C LEU A 98 -28.06 3.30 -8.01
N ASP A 99 -27.06 4.00 -8.53
CA ASP A 99 -26.65 3.99 -9.93
C ASP A 99 -25.38 3.12 -10.12
N ASP A 100 -25.13 2.63 -11.33
CA ASP A 100 -23.93 1.83 -11.69
C ASP A 100 -23.64 0.66 -10.72
N VAL A 101 -24.70 -0.02 -10.26
CA VAL A 101 -24.56 -1.23 -9.43
C VAL A 101 -23.89 -2.32 -10.27
N ARG A 102 -22.74 -2.82 -9.82
CA ARG A 102 -21.91 -3.74 -10.60
C ARG A 102 -21.10 -4.70 -9.74
N VAL A 103 -20.73 -5.84 -10.31
CA VAL A 103 -19.70 -6.73 -9.79
C VAL A 103 -18.54 -6.86 -10.77
N THR A 104 -17.32 -6.86 -10.25
CA THR A 104 -16.11 -7.12 -11.01
C THR A 104 -15.31 -8.25 -10.37
N LEU A 105 -14.57 -8.97 -11.19
CA LEU A 105 -13.67 -10.04 -10.78
C LEU A 105 -12.30 -9.77 -11.39
N ALA A 106 -11.26 -9.83 -10.58
CA ALA A 106 -9.87 -9.79 -11.00
C ALA A 106 -9.11 -11.02 -10.50
N ASP A 107 -8.05 -11.40 -11.19
CA ASP A 107 -7.12 -12.42 -10.70
C ASP A 107 -6.17 -11.86 -9.62
N GLY A 108 -5.32 -12.72 -9.06
CA GLY A 108 -4.36 -12.35 -8.01
C GLY A 108 -3.27 -11.36 -8.44
N SER A 109 -3.17 -11.04 -9.74
CA SER A 109 -2.30 -9.98 -10.28
C SER A 109 -3.00 -8.63 -10.42
N GLY A 110 -4.32 -8.60 -10.19
CA GLY A 110 -5.17 -7.43 -10.40
C GLY A 110 -5.68 -7.28 -11.83
N GLU A 111 -5.47 -8.26 -12.71
CA GLU A 111 -6.02 -8.24 -14.06
C GLU A 111 -7.52 -8.53 -14.02
N GLY A 112 -8.32 -7.61 -14.57
CA GLY A 112 -9.77 -7.74 -14.62
C GLY A 112 -10.20 -8.89 -15.53
N LEU A 113 -10.85 -9.89 -14.95
CA LEU A 113 -11.38 -11.06 -15.64
C LEU A 113 -12.83 -10.88 -16.11
N LEU A 114 -13.63 -10.19 -15.29
CA LEU A 114 -15.06 -9.97 -15.56
C LEU A 114 -15.54 -8.66 -14.96
N ARG A 115 -16.47 -8.02 -15.66
CA ARG A 115 -17.30 -6.91 -15.17
C ARG A 115 -18.74 -7.19 -15.59
N PHE A 116 -19.66 -7.08 -14.65
CA PHE A 116 -21.09 -7.27 -14.88
C PHE A 116 -21.85 -6.15 -14.20
N SER A 117 -22.64 -5.41 -14.98
CA SER A 117 -23.53 -4.36 -14.49
C SER A 117 -24.91 -4.94 -14.21
N ILE A 118 -25.50 -4.58 -13.08
CA ILE A 118 -26.84 -4.98 -12.67
C ILE A 118 -27.77 -3.82 -13.01
N GLU A 119 -28.48 -3.94 -14.14
CA GLU A 119 -29.29 -2.84 -14.69
C GLU A 119 -30.62 -2.63 -13.95
N ASP A 120 -31.16 -3.69 -13.33
CA ASP A 120 -32.40 -3.63 -12.53
C ASP A 120 -32.16 -4.29 -11.17
N ALA A 121 -31.61 -3.52 -10.24
CA ALA A 121 -31.30 -3.99 -8.89
C ALA A 121 -32.56 -4.10 -8.00
N GLY A 122 -33.74 -3.64 -8.49
CA GLY A 122 -35.02 -3.75 -7.81
C GLY A 122 -35.16 -2.88 -6.54
N ALA A 123 -36.38 -2.82 -6.01
CA ALA A 123 -36.70 -2.11 -4.78
C ALA A 123 -36.42 -2.95 -3.51
N VAL A 124 -35.23 -3.56 -3.44
CA VAL A 124 -34.85 -4.51 -2.38
C VAL A 124 -33.74 -3.96 -1.48
N GLY A 125 -33.72 -4.40 -0.22
CA GLY A 125 -32.68 -4.06 0.75
C GLY A 125 -31.45 -4.96 0.69
N ALA A 126 -31.53 -6.12 0.04
CA ALA A 126 -30.39 -7.04 -0.15
C ALA A 126 -30.32 -7.56 -1.58
N LEU A 127 -29.10 -7.78 -2.07
CA LEU A 127 -28.83 -8.18 -3.45
C LEU A 127 -27.71 -9.25 -3.49
N LEU A 128 -27.97 -10.36 -4.16
CA LEU A 128 -27.00 -11.39 -4.49
C LEU A 128 -26.27 -11.02 -5.78
N PHE A 129 -25.00 -10.62 -5.69
CA PHE A 129 -24.21 -10.18 -6.84
C PHE A 129 -23.67 -11.35 -7.65
N GLY A 130 -23.26 -12.42 -6.99
CA GLY A 130 -22.75 -13.61 -7.66
C GLY A 130 -22.25 -14.68 -6.71
N GLU A 131 -21.69 -15.72 -7.30
CA GLU A 131 -21.13 -16.86 -6.58
C GLU A 131 -19.84 -17.36 -7.22
N LEU A 132 -18.91 -17.82 -6.39
CA LEU A 132 -17.85 -18.74 -6.79
C LEU A 132 -18.35 -20.16 -6.55
N TYR A 133 -18.14 -21.07 -7.49
CA TYR A 133 -18.54 -22.46 -7.32
C TYR A 133 -17.50 -23.41 -7.94
N ARG A 134 -17.35 -24.59 -7.35
CA ARG A 134 -16.51 -25.66 -7.89
C ARG A 134 -17.26 -26.43 -8.96
N ARG A 135 -16.57 -26.68 -10.07
CA ARG A 135 -17.06 -27.55 -11.14
C ARG A 135 -15.91 -28.37 -11.70
N SER A 136 -15.99 -29.68 -11.50
CA SER A 136 -14.95 -30.63 -11.94
C SER A 136 -13.57 -30.33 -11.31
N GLY A 137 -13.55 -29.89 -10.05
CA GLY A 137 -12.33 -29.55 -9.30
C GLY A 137 -11.83 -28.11 -9.51
N ASP A 138 -12.38 -27.39 -10.48
CA ASP A 138 -12.00 -26.00 -10.78
C ASP A 138 -13.00 -25.01 -10.20
N TRP A 139 -12.51 -23.89 -9.66
CA TRP A 139 -13.35 -22.76 -9.30
C TRP A 139 -13.80 -21.96 -10.53
N LYS A 140 -15.04 -21.50 -10.49
CA LYS A 140 -15.66 -20.63 -11.50
C LYS A 140 -16.48 -19.54 -10.81
N PHE A 141 -16.66 -18.41 -11.49
CA PHE A 141 -17.53 -17.34 -11.02
C PHE A 141 -18.78 -17.24 -11.90
N ARG A 142 -19.93 -16.98 -11.27
CA ARG A 142 -21.19 -16.66 -11.93
C ARG A 142 -21.75 -15.37 -11.33
N ALA A 143 -21.91 -14.35 -12.16
CA ALA A 143 -22.69 -13.16 -11.81
C ALA A 143 -24.19 -13.49 -11.86
N ILE A 144 -24.97 -12.96 -10.91
CA ILE A 144 -26.40 -13.28 -10.74
C ILE A 144 -27.24 -11.99 -10.77
N GLY A 145 -27.08 -11.10 -9.78
CA GLY A 145 -27.89 -9.89 -9.65
C GLY A 145 -29.34 -10.14 -9.21
N GLN A 146 -29.54 -11.02 -8.22
CA GLN A 146 -30.86 -11.37 -7.71
C GLN A 146 -31.19 -10.61 -6.43
N GLY A 147 -32.32 -9.90 -6.41
CA GLY A 147 -32.80 -9.18 -5.23
C GLY A 147 -33.48 -10.07 -4.20
N TYR A 148 -33.37 -9.70 -2.92
CA TYR A 148 -34.01 -10.35 -1.79
C TYR A 148 -34.93 -9.38 -1.06
N GLU A 149 -36.24 -9.59 -1.18
CA GLU A 149 -37.27 -8.75 -0.55
C GLU A 149 -37.25 -8.84 0.98
N SER A 150 -36.87 -9.99 1.51
CA SER A 150 -36.70 -10.26 2.95
C SER A 150 -35.41 -9.69 3.55
N GLY A 151 -34.61 -8.95 2.75
CA GLY A 151 -33.37 -8.35 3.19
C GLY A 151 -32.27 -9.38 3.48
N LEU A 152 -31.23 -8.95 4.21
CA LEU A 152 -30.08 -9.80 4.51
C LEU A 152 -30.45 -10.98 5.40
N ALA A 153 -31.34 -10.76 6.38
CA ALA A 153 -31.78 -11.81 7.31
C ALA A 153 -32.44 -12.98 6.56
N GLY A 154 -33.34 -12.70 5.62
CA GLY A 154 -33.95 -13.75 4.80
C GLY A 154 -32.94 -14.44 3.87
N LEU A 155 -32.00 -13.69 3.29
CA LEU A 155 -30.91 -14.29 2.52
C LEU A 155 -30.06 -15.24 3.37
N ALA A 156 -29.68 -14.83 4.58
CA ALA A 156 -28.86 -15.62 5.49
C ALA A 156 -29.58 -16.91 5.95
N GLN A 157 -30.87 -16.81 6.31
CA GLN A 157 -31.71 -17.95 6.67
C GLN A 157 -31.89 -18.95 5.51
N ASP A 158 -32.05 -18.45 4.28
CA ASP A 158 -32.12 -19.28 3.07
C ASP A 158 -30.84 -20.10 2.86
N TYR A 159 -29.70 -19.65 3.38
CA TYR A 159 -28.42 -20.38 3.38
C TYR A 159 -28.09 -21.07 4.71
N GLY A 160 -29.01 -21.05 5.68
CA GLY A 160 -28.92 -21.83 6.92
C GLY A 160 -28.10 -21.20 8.04
N VAL A 161 -27.90 -19.87 8.00
CA VAL A 161 -27.39 -19.11 9.14
C VAL A 161 -28.51 -18.99 10.17
N ASP A 162 -28.20 -19.27 11.44
CA ASP A 162 -29.15 -19.03 12.52
C ASP A 162 -29.08 -17.55 12.90
N VAL A 163 -30.18 -16.83 12.69
CA VAL A 163 -30.27 -15.40 13.01
C VAL A 163 -31.19 -15.30 14.23
N ASP A 164 -30.68 -15.69 15.38
CA ASP A 164 -31.25 -15.26 16.66
C ASP A 164 -30.95 -13.76 16.84
N ASP A 165 -31.88 -13.00 17.43
CA ASP A 165 -31.98 -11.52 17.51
C ASP A 165 -30.82 -10.77 18.22
N ASP A 166 -29.56 -11.15 18.03
CA ASP A 166 -28.39 -10.38 18.49
C ASP A 166 -28.23 -9.03 17.75
N ALA A 167 -28.94 -8.86 16.62
CA ALA A 167 -28.97 -7.59 15.88
C ALA A 167 -29.94 -6.56 16.50
N GLU A 168 -31.01 -6.99 17.18
CA GLU A 168 -31.99 -6.08 17.81
C GLU A 168 -31.58 -5.70 19.24
N GLU A 169 -30.84 -6.56 19.96
CA GLU A 169 -30.34 -6.24 21.31
C GLU A 169 -29.21 -5.19 21.31
N ALA A 170 -28.44 -5.08 20.22
CA ALA A 170 -27.45 -4.01 20.03
C ALA A 170 -28.12 -2.63 19.77
N GLU A 171 -29.28 -2.61 19.11
CA GLU A 171 -30.01 -1.38 18.80
C GLU A 171 -30.82 -0.84 19.99
N ALA A 172 -31.33 -1.71 20.87
CA ALA A 172 -32.02 -1.29 22.09
C ALA A 172 -31.08 -0.76 23.20
N ALA A 173 -29.80 -1.16 23.18
CA ALA A 173 -28.80 -0.75 24.15
C ALA A 173 -28.25 0.68 23.91
N GLU A 174 -28.37 1.23 22.69
CA GLU A 174 -27.92 2.59 22.39
C GLU A 174 -28.97 3.68 22.71
N GLU A 175 -30.26 3.34 22.79
CA GLU A 175 -31.32 4.30 23.19
C GLU A 175 -31.63 4.32 24.70
N SER A 176 -31.11 3.38 25.50
CA SER A 176 -31.43 3.30 26.93
C SER A 176 -30.21 2.93 27.79
N GLY A 177 -29.42 3.93 28.22
CA GLY A 177 -28.26 3.59 29.05
C GLY A 177 -27.42 4.72 29.63
N ALA A 178 -28.01 5.85 30.03
CA ALA A 178 -27.34 6.75 30.96
C ALA A 178 -27.32 6.13 32.38
N ALA A 179 -26.10 6.00 32.92
CA ALA A 179 -25.72 5.84 34.33
C ALA A 179 -26.12 4.54 35.06
N VAL A 180 -25.15 3.65 35.30
CA VAL A 180 -24.93 3.02 36.62
C VAL A 180 -23.43 2.84 36.84
N ALA A 181 -22.95 3.35 37.98
CA ALA A 181 -21.65 3.05 38.56
C ALA A 181 -21.81 1.88 39.54
N GLU A 182 -20.91 0.90 39.51
CA GLU A 182 -20.59 -0.06 40.60
C GLU A 182 -19.24 -0.68 40.23
N ASP A 183 -18.14 -0.27 40.87
CA ASP A 183 -17.54 -0.86 42.07
C ASP A 183 -17.11 -2.33 41.88
N VAL A 184 -15.82 -2.52 41.58
CA VAL A 184 -15.16 -3.84 41.55
C VAL A 184 -13.96 -3.78 42.51
N PRO A 185 -13.86 -4.66 43.52
CA PRO A 185 -12.74 -4.68 44.45
C PRO A 185 -11.48 -5.29 43.80
N PRO A 186 -10.27 -4.91 44.21
CA PRO A 186 -9.04 -5.37 43.58
C PRO A 186 -8.69 -6.80 44.00
N GLU A 187 -8.41 -7.64 43.01
CA GLU A 187 -7.88 -8.99 43.18
C GLU A 187 -6.35 -8.93 43.40
N GLU A 188 -5.89 -9.53 44.50
CA GLU A 188 -4.50 -9.54 44.96
C GLU A 188 -3.62 -10.48 44.11
N ILE A 189 -2.49 -9.96 43.64
CA ILE A 189 -1.41 -10.74 43.00
C ILE A 189 -0.45 -11.22 44.10
N PRO A 190 -0.17 -12.52 44.27
CA PRO A 190 0.94 -12.96 45.10
C PRO A 190 2.26 -12.83 44.35
N ALA A 191 3.21 -12.12 44.97
CA ALA A 191 4.61 -12.04 44.57
C ALA A 191 5.46 -13.09 45.29
N GLU A 192 6.30 -13.83 44.56
CA GLU A 192 7.46 -14.60 45.08
C GLU A 192 8.30 -15.12 43.89
N ALA A 193 9.61 -15.34 43.91
CA ALA A 193 10.77 -14.64 44.44
C ALA A 193 11.99 -15.11 43.60
N ALA A 194 13.11 -14.39 43.70
CA ALA A 194 14.34 -14.58 42.94
C ALA A 194 15.07 -15.92 43.17
N ALA A 195 15.76 -16.42 42.13
CA ALA A 195 16.98 -17.20 42.26
C ALA A 195 17.91 -16.96 41.05
N GLU A 196 19.18 -16.71 41.37
CA GLU A 196 20.32 -16.32 40.54
C GLU A 196 21.07 -17.52 39.88
N PRO A 197 22.10 -17.30 39.03
CA PRO A 197 22.42 -18.16 37.88
C PRO A 197 23.47 -19.25 38.17
N VAL A 198 23.49 -20.29 37.34
CA VAL A 198 24.59 -21.27 37.28
C VAL A 198 25.32 -21.14 35.95
N ALA A 199 26.59 -20.75 36.06
CA ALA A 199 27.59 -20.86 35.00
C ALA A 199 28.12 -22.29 34.90
N THR A 200 28.41 -22.76 33.69
CA THR A 200 29.46 -23.78 33.46
C THR A 200 30.07 -23.59 32.08
N GLU A 201 31.39 -23.38 32.06
CA GLU A 201 32.25 -23.29 30.88
C GLU A 201 32.74 -24.68 30.41
N ALA A 202 33.18 -24.69 29.14
CA ALA A 202 34.27 -25.46 28.51
C ALA A 202 33.95 -26.77 27.74
N GLY A 203 34.28 -26.75 26.44
CA GLY A 203 34.25 -27.86 25.45
C GLY A 203 35.46 -28.81 25.55
N PRO A 204 36.07 -29.34 24.45
CA PRO A 204 35.81 -29.22 22.99
C PRO A 204 35.78 -30.60 22.24
N GLU A 205 36.03 -30.58 20.90
CA GLU A 205 36.23 -31.70 19.94
C GLU A 205 34.95 -32.31 19.30
N ALA A 206 34.86 -32.65 18.01
CA ALA A 206 35.84 -32.84 16.94
C ALA A 206 35.21 -32.57 15.56
N ALA A 207 36.07 -32.18 14.62
CA ALA A 207 35.82 -32.05 13.19
C ALA A 207 35.63 -33.43 12.52
N THR A 208 34.79 -33.49 11.48
CA THR A 208 34.97 -34.45 10.38
C THR A 208 34.80 -33.74 9.04
N GLU A 209 35.87 -33.79 8.28
CA GLU A 209 35.98 -33.41 6.87
C GLU A 209 35.19 -34.38 6.00
N VAL A 210 34.52 -33.86 4.96
CA VAL A 210 34.29 -34.63 3.74
C VAL A 210 34.71 -33.78 2.54
N GLU A 211 35.82 -34.22 1.97
CA GLU A 211 36.44 -33.82 0.71
C GLU A 211 35.57 -34.27 -0.48
N VAL A 212 35.27 -33.38 -1.43
CA VAL A 212 35.08 -33.80 -2.84
C VAL A 212 35.74 -32.77 -3.76
N GLN A 213 36.69 -33.27 -4.53
CA GLN A 213 37.58 -32.54 -5.43
C GLN A 213 36.89 -31.99 -6.67
N ALA A 214 37.48 -30.91 -7.18
CA ALA A 214 37.18 -30.25 -8.44
C ALA A 214 37.87 -30.92 -9.64
N VAL A 215 37.13 -30.99 -10.77
CA VAL A 215 37.62 -30.98 -12.16
C VAL A 215 36.47 -30.39 -12.99
N GLY A 216 36.56 -29.45 -13.92
CA GLY A 216 37.63 -28.68 -14.53
C GLY A 216 37.01 -27.86 -15.69
N THR A 217 37.57 -26.68 -15.93
CA THR A 217 37.65 -25.93 -17.22
C THR A 217 36.37 -25.49 -17.96
N ALA A 218 36.25 -24.16 -18.08
CA ALA A 218 35.40 -23.39 -18.99
C ALA A 218 36.06 -23.21 -20.38
N VAL A 219 35.27 -23.03 -21.46
CA VAL A 219 35.47 -22.12 -22.63
C VAL A 219 34.11 -21.94 -23.37
N PRO A 220 33.76 -20.77 -23.95
CA PRO A 220 32.38 -20.38 -24.28
C PRO A 220 31.95 -20.71 -25.72
N LEU A 221 30.63 -20.75 -25.95
CA LEU A 221 30.04 -20.92 -27.28
C LEU A 221 29.83 -19.56 -27.97
N ALA A 222 30.44 -19.40 -29.14
CA ALA A 222 30.43 -18.21 -29.97
C ALA A 222 29.12 -18.02 -30.75
N ALA A 223 28.79 -16.74 -31.00
CA ALA A 223 27.73 -16.29 -31.90
C ALA A 223 28.10 -16.50 -33.38
N VAL A 224 27.09 -16.80 -34.22
CA VAL A 224 27.21 -16.89 -35.69
C VAL A 224 26.14 -15.99 -36.33
N PRO A 225 26.47 -15.19 -37.38
CA PRO A 225 25.62 -14.12 -37.89
C PRO A 225 24.62 -14.56 -38.98
N ALA A 226 23.66 -13.67 -39.26
CA ALA A 226 22.59 -13.78 -40.26
C ALA A 226 23.06 -13.80 -41.72
N PRO A 227 22.22 -14.28 -42.67
CA PRO A 227 22.30 -13.89 -44.07
C PRO A 227 21.19 -12.90 -44.48
N SER A 228 21.58 -11.83 -45.18
CA SER A 228 20.71 -10.92 -45.93
C SER A 228 20.33 -11.50 -47.30
N PRO A 229 19.15 -11.20 -47.88
CA PRO A 229 18.91 -11.33 -49.30
C PRO A 229 19.20 -10.02 -50.06
N VAL A 230 19.86 -10.18 -51.22
CA VAL A 230 20.15 -9.18 -52.27
C VAL A 230 18.92 -8.98 -53.19
N PRO A 231 18.85 -7.88 -53.98
CA PRO A 231 17.62 -7.36 -54.57
C PRO A 231 17.27 -7.96 -55.94
N VAL A 232 15.99 -7.89 -56.31
CA VAL A 232 15.52 -8.06 -57.69
C VAL A 232 14.91 -6.74 -58.16
N VAL A 233 15.42 -6.25 -59.30
CA VAL A 233 14.92 -5.11 -60.07
C VAL A 233 14.15 -5.67 -61.26
N GLU A 234 12.97 -5.11 -61.55
CA GLU A 234 12.27 -4.97 -62.86
C GLU A 234 10.77 -4.76 -62.55
N GLN A 235 9.97 -3.95 -63.24
CA GLN A 235 10.14 -3.02 -64.35
C GLN A 235 8.91 -2.10 -64.35
N ILE A 236 9.07 -0.92 -64.93
CA ILE A 236 8.07 0.13 -65.09
C ILE A 236 7.08 -0.28 -66.19
N VAL A 237 5.77 -0.13 -65.95
CA VAL A 237 4.80 0.16 -67.02
C VAL A 237 3.83 1.22 -66.52
N THR A 238 3.86 2.37 -67.19
CA THR A 238 2.93 3.49 -67.07
C THR A 238 1.70 3.25 -67.93
N GLU A 239 0.50 3.52 -67.41
CA GLU A 239 -0.60 3.93 -68.26
C GLU A 239 -1.47 4.98 -67.55
N SER A 240 -1.76 6.04 -68.29
CA SER A 240 -2.37 7.29 -67.86
C SER A 240 -3.85 7.30 -68.26
N VAL A 241 -4.76 7.69 -67.36
CA VAL A 241 -6.08 8.23 -67.76
C VAL A 241 -6.48 9.40 -66.86
N GLU A 242 -6.40 10.58 -67.47
CA GLU A 242 -7.31 11.74 -67.46
C GLU A 242 -8.12 12.15 -66.21
N ALA A 243 -7.95 13.42 -65.82
CA ALA A 243 -8.71 14.14 -64.80
C ALA A 243 -9.97 14.83 -65.36
N PRO A 244 -10.83 15.40 -64.49
CA PRO A 244 -11.22 16.78 -64.76
C PRO A 244 -11.28 17.74 -63.55
N ALA A 245 -11.01 19.00 -63.90
CA ALA A 245 -11.49 20.29 -63.39
C ALA A 245 -10.96 20.90 -62.07
N LYS A 246 -10.49 22.15 -62.25
CA LYS A 246 -9.77 23.05 -61.34
C LYS A 246 -10.69 23.77 -60.35
N SER A 247 -10.14 24.10 -59.17
CA SER A 247 -10.42 25.39 -58.51
C SER A 247 -9.14 25.93 -57.85
N VAL A 248 -8.89 27.23 -57.98
CA VAL A 248 -7.68 27.91 -57.46
C VAL A 248 -8.03 28.64 -56.16
N PRO A 249 -7.25 28.47 -55.08
CA PRO A 249 -7.19 29.46 -54.01
C PRO A 249 -5.79 30.08 -53.82
N ARG A 250 -5.83 31.35 -53.41
CA ARG A 250 -4.76 32.37 -53.28
C ARG A 250 -3.59 31.97 -52.36
N PRO A 251 -2.40 32.59 -52.49
CA PRO A 251 -1.25 32.26 -51.65
C PRO A 251 -1.46 32.76 -50.21
N ARG A 252 -1.58 31.82 -49.26
CA ARG A 252 -1.47 32.12 -47.82
C ARG A 252 0.01 32.13 -47.45
N THR A 253 0.50 33.26 -46.97
CA THR A 253 1.84 33.34 -46.37
C THR A 253 1.88 32.49 -45.10
N ALA A 254 2.66 31.41 -45.12
CA ALA A 254 2.87 30.56 -43.97
C ALA A 254 3.67 31.33 -42.90
N LYS A 255 3.08 31.55 -41.72
CA LYS A 255 3.81 32.05 -40.56
C LYS A 255 4.84 30.99 -40.16
N LYS A 256 6.12 31.31 -40.35
CA LYS A 256 7.26 30.49 -39.94
C LYS A 256 7.15 30.24 -38.43
N LYS A 257 6.83 28.99 -38.04
CA LYS A 257 6.79 28.56 -36.64
C LYS A 257 8.24 28.56 -36.14
N VAL A 258 8.61 29.58 -35.37
CA VAL A 258 9.92 29.64 -34.72
C VAL A 258 9.90 28.61 -33.60
N THR A 259 10.51 27.46 -33.85
CA THR A 259 10.77 26.46 -32.82
C THR A 259 11.85 27.03 -31.91
N LEU A 260 11.44 27.53 -30.74
CA LEU A 260 12.37 27.87 -29.67
C LEU A 260 13.20 26.62 -29.33
N PRO A 261 14.52 26.74 -29.12
CA PRO A 261 15.34 25.61 -28.73
C PRO A 261 14.79 24.97 -27.46
N LYS A 262 14.69 23.64 -27.46
CA LYS A 262 14.27 22.84 -26.29
C LYS A 262 15.18 23.21 -25.13
N VAL A 263 14.65 23.93 -24.14
CA VAL A 263 15.35 24.24 -22.89
C VAL A 263 15.87 22.93 -22.33
N ALA A 264 17.18 22.85 -22.07
CA ALA A 264 17.78 21.68 -21.43
C ALA A 264 16.98 21.41 -20.14
N ARG A 265 16.40 20.21 -20.03
CA ARG A 265 15.77 19.79 -18.76
C ARG A 265 16.87 19.92 -17.71
N LYS A 266 16.60 20.67 -16.63
CA LYS A 266 17.49 20.65 -15.47
C LYS A 266 17.51 19.21 -14.98
N SER A 267 18.61 18.50 -15.23
CA SER A 267 18.94 17.25 -14.56
C SER A 267 19.24 17.61 -13.12
N LEU A 268 18.21 17.61 -12.29
CA LEU A 268 18.35 17.70 -10.85
C LEU A 268 18.49 16.26 -10.38
N ALA A 269 19.57 15.99 -9.65
CA ALA A 269 19.77 14.72 -8.95
C ALA A 269 20.20 13.51 -9.83
N GLU A 270 21.03 13.73 -10.86
CA GLU A 270 21.83 12.67 -11.48
C GLU A 270 23.29 12.82 -11.00
N ASN A 271 23.73 11.86 -10.21
CA ASN A 271 25.15 11.64 -9.96
C ASN A 271 25.39 10.15 -10.17
N ASP A 272 26.28 9.80 -11.09
CA ASP A 272 26.61 8.41 -11.45
C ASP A 272 27.12 7.60 -10.25
N SER A 273 27.57 8.28 -9.19
CA SER A 273 28.01 7.63 -7.95
C SER A 273 26.87 7.18 -7.05
N TRP A 274 25.63 7.61 -7.30
CA TRP A 274 24.50 7.22 -6.47
C TRP A 274 24.01 5.83 -6.85
N ARG A 275 23.58 5.07 -5.85
CA ARG A 275 23.07 3.73 -6.06
C ARG A 275 21.58 3.71 -5.79
N ALA A 276 20.85 2.98 -6.63
CA ALA A 276 19.46 2.68 -6.34
C ALA A 276 19.37 1.99 -4.97
N ALA A 277 18.35 2.35 -4.19
CA ALA A 277 18.04 1.68 -2.94
C ALA A 277 17.82 0.18 -3.19
N ARG A 278 18.26 -0.67 -2.26
CA ARG A 278 18.22 -2.13 -2.38
C ARG A 278 17.48 -2.75 -1.21
N LEU A 279 16.66 -3.75 -1.51
CA LEU A 279 16.01 -4.60 -0.51
C LEU A 279 17.02 -5.36 0.35
N PHE A 280 18.13 -5.79 -0.26
CA PHE A 280 19.25 -6.47 0.41
C PHE A 280 20.51 -5.58 0.36
N PRO A 281 20.65 -4.59 1.25
CA PRO A 281 21.85 -3.77 1.32
C PRO A 281 23.05 -4.57 1.83
N VAL A 282 24.24 -4.26 1.32
CA VAL A 282 25.51 -4.96 1.65
C VAL A 282 26.30 -4.24 2.75
N SER A 283 25.66 -3.38 3.55
CA SER A 283 26.35 -2.69 4.63
C SER A 283 26.79 -3.66 5.74
N ALA A 284 27.85 -3.29 6.47
CA ALA A 284 28.31 -4.10 7.60
C ALA A 284 27.21 -4.21 8.67
N LEU A 285 27.26 -5.22 9.55
CA LEU A 285 26.24 -5.39 10.59
C LEU A 285 26.73 -4.94 11.98
N LYS A 286 27.69 -3.99 12.04
CA LYS A 286 28.49 -3.76 13.25
C LYS A 286 28.26 -2.40 13.93
N SER A 287 27.66 -1.43 13.25
CA SER A 287 27.43 -0.10 13.81
C SER A 287 25.99 0.39 13.63
N ASP A 288 25.58 1.35 14.45
CA ASP A 288 24.27 2.00 14.29
C ASP A 288 24.16 2.74 12.97
N ARG A 289 25.26 3.32 12.48
CA ARG A 289 25.29 3.92 11.15
C ARG A 289 25.00 2.89 10.05
N ASP A 290 25.53 1.67 10.19
CA ASP A 290 25.21 0.63 9.21
C ASP A 290 23.75 0.20 9.31
N ARG A 291 23.18 0.18 10.51
CA ARG A 291 21.76 -0.10 10.77
C ARG A 291 20.86 0.96 10.13
N GLU A 292 21.18 2.24 10.33
CA GLU A 292 20.53 3.37 9.65
C GLU A 292 20.58 3.17 8.13
N THR A 293 21.77 2.88 7.58
CA THR A 293 21.94 2.64 6.14
C THR A 293 21.07 1.47 5.64
N ARG A 294 20.98 0.36 6.40
CA ARG A 294 20.12 -0.77 6.03
C ARG A 294 18.65 -0.38 6.05
N ALA A 295 18.20 0.24 7.14
CA ALA A 295 16.82 0.62 7.32
C ALA A 295 16.36 1.60 6.23
N THR A 296 17.16 2.63 5.93
CA THR A 296 16.88 3.57 4.83
C THR A 296 16.83 2.84 3.49
N SER A 297 17.80 1.97 3.19
CA SER A 297 17.83 1.24 1.92
C SER A 297 16.64 0.31 1.74
N VAL A 298 16.27 -0.44 2.78
CA VAL A 298 15.12 -1.36 2.75
C VAL A 298 13.83 -0.56 2.53
N LEU A 299 13.57 0.47 3.35
CA LEU A 299 12.38 1.30 3.22
C LEU A 299 12.27 1.93 1.82
N LEU A 300 13.33 2.60 1.37
CA LEU A 300 13.34 3.27 0.08
C LEU A 300 13.18 2.29 -1.09
N SER A 301 13.77 1.08 -0.98
CA SER A 301 13.58 0.04 -1.98
C SER A 301 12.14 -0.45 -2.01
N VAL A 302 11.49 -0.66 -0.86
CA VAL A 302 10.09 -1.10 -0.80
C VAL A 302 9.17 0.00 -1.34
N MET A 303 9.39 1.27 -0.99
CA MET A 303 8.63 2.40 -1.54
C MET A 303 8.73 2.50 -3.08
N ALA A 304 9.89 2.16 -3.67
CA ALA A 304 10.05 2.15 -5.11
C ALA A 304 9.34 0.98 -5.78
N GLN A 305 9.30 -0.18 -5.13
CA GLN A 305 8.71 -1.42 -5.65
C GLN A 305 7.19 -1.52 -5.39
N VAL A 306 6.68 -0.81 -4.39
CA VAL A 306 5.25 -0.76 -4.02
C VAL A 306 4.77 0.69 -4.16
N PRO A 307 4.36 1.13 -5.37
CA PRO A 307 4.02 2.53 -5.66
C PRO A 307 2.90 3.09 -4.79
N GLU A 308 1.95 2.25 -4.37
CA GLU A 308 0.84 2.60 -3.49
C GLU A 308 1.36 3.07 -2.12
N PHE A 309 2.30 2.31 -1.57
CA PHE A 309 2.97 2.63 -0.30
C PHE A 309 3.89 3.85 -0.43
N GLY A 310 4.72 3.88 -1.47
CA GLY A 310 5.60 5.02 -1.75
C GLY A 310 4.80 6.31 -1.94
N ARG A 311 3.65 6.25 -2.63
CA ARG A 311 2.73 7.37 -2.83
C ARG A 311 2.16 7.85 -1.50
N ARG A 312 1.69 6.93 -0.66
CA ARG A 312 1.08 7.22 0.65
C ARG A 312 2.03 8.03 1.53
N LEU A 313 3.28 7.59 1.66
CA LEU A 313 4.29 8.29 2.45
C LEU A 313 4.69 9.64 1.85
N THR A 314 4.85 9.73 0.54
CA THR A 314 5.36 10.97 -0.10
C THR A 314 4.28 12.01 -0.37
N ALA A 315 2.99 11.63 -0.35
CA ALA A 315 1.86 12.53 -0.55
C ALA A 315 1.80 13.63 0.51
N GLY A 316 2.01 13.28 1.79
CA GLY A 316 2.06 14.23 2.91
C GLY A 316 3.14 15.30 2.75
N PHE A 317 4.14 15.06 1.89
CA PHE A 317 5.26 15.97 1.66
C PHE A 317 5.12 16.77 0.34
N GLY A 318 3.96 16.67 -0.33
CA GLY A 318 3.67 17.40 -1.56
C GLY A 318 4.25 16.79 -2.82
N ALA A 319 4.70 15.53 -2.78
CA ALA A 319 5.14 14.83 -3.97
C ALA A 319 3.96 14.59 -4.94
N PRO A 320 4.17 14.63 -6.26
CA PRO A 320 3.14 14.29 -7.24
C PRO A 320 2.92 12.77 -7.33
N ALA A 321 1.78 12.32 -7.84
CA ALA A 321 1.58 10.93 -8.23
C ALA A 321 2.34 10.64 -9.54
N GLY A 322 3.55 10.11 -9.43
CA GLY A 322 4.47 9.92 -10.56
C GLY A 322 5.40 8.74 -10.38
N ARG A 323 6.28 8.52 -11.36
CA ARG A 323 7.28 7.45 -11.32
C ARG A 323 8.31 7.76 -10.24
N MET A 324 8.54 6.82 -9.34
CA MET A 324 9.46 6.98 -8.22
C MET A 324 10.81 6.34 -8.52
N GLU A 325 11.89 7.02 -8.13
CA GLU A 325 13.24 6.50 -8.12
C GLU A 325 13.88 6.88 -6.79
N MET A 326 14.53 5.92 -6.13
CA MET A 326 15.02 6.06 -4.77
C MET A 326 16.48 5.66 -4.71
N PHE A 327 17.31 6.49 -4.06
CA PHE A 327 18.75 6.33 -4.05
C PHE A 327 19.32 6.36 -2.65
N THR A 328 20.40 5.63 -2.44
CA THR A 328 21.23 5.61 -1.23
C THR A 328 22.69 5.90 -1.59
N GLU A 329 23.58 5.92 -0.59
CA GLU A 329 25.01 6.23 -0.76
C GLU A 329 25.25 7.61 -1.41
N VAL A 330 24.38 8.57 -1.09
CA VAL A 330 24.36 9.88 -1.70
C VAL A 330 25.54 10.71 -1.19
N SER A 331 26.28 11.32 -2.12
CA SER A 331 27.36 12.26 -1.80
C SER A 331 27.09 13.59 -2.48
N LEU A 332 26.97 14.64 -1.68
CA LEU A 332 26.68 16.00 -2.13
C LEU A 332 27.87 16.92 -1.81
N PRO A 333 28.50 17.55 -2.82
CA PRO A 333 29.52 18.57 -2.60
C PRO A 333 29.02 19.71 -1.69
N ASN A 334 29.80 20.08 -0.67
CA ASN A 334 29.50 21.15 0.27
C ASN A 334 30.78 21.79 0.87
N GLY A 335 31.44 22.67 0.12
CA GLY A 335 32.75 23.21 0.51
C GLY A 335 33.81 22.10 0.50
N ASP A 336 34.68 22.09 1.51
CA ASP A 336 35.81 21.15 1.60
C ASP A 336 35.40 19.73 2.04
N SER A 337 34.19 19.56 2.57
CA SER A 337 33.71 18.27 3.08
C SER A 337 32.35 17.90 2.48
N PRO A 338 32.26 16.80 1.71
CA PRO A 338 30.99 16.36 1.15
C PRO A 338 30.02 15.96 2.27
N ARG A 339 28.75 16.27 2.06
CA ARG A 339 27.65 15.84 2.94
C ARG A 339 26.98 14.60 2.35
N ARG A 340 26.58 13.69 3.22
CA ARG A 340 26.07 12.37 2.84
C ARG A 340 24.73 12.13 3.52
N PRO A 341 23.62 12.62 2.94
CA PRO A 341 22.31 12.19 3.38
C PRO A 341 22.15 10.69 3.13
N ASP A 342 21.34 10.03 3.93
CA ASP A 342 21.15 8.57 3.87
C ASP A 342 20.41 8.14 2.60
N GLY A 343 19.56 9.02 2.06
CA GLY A 343 18.90 8.77 0.79
C GLY A 343 18.40 10.00 0.05
N VAL A 344 17.94 9.75 -1.17
CA VAL A 344 17.28 10.72 -2.06
C VAL A 344 16.05 10.06 -2.67
N ILE A 345 14.93 10.79 -2.63
CA ILE A 345 13.68 10.44 -3.31
C ILE A 345 13.55 11.30 -4.55
N ARG A 346 13.20 10.69 -5.68
CA ARG A 346 12.83 11.37 -6.92
C ARG A 346 11.47 10.90 -7.38
N VAL A 347 10.58 11.84 -7.71
CA VAL A 347 9.27 11.54 -8.29
C VAL A 347 9.07 12.37 -9.54
N GLU A 348 8.95 11.71 -10.69
CA GLU A 348 8.70 12.37 -11.97
C GLU A 348 7.23 12.24 -12.38
N ARG A 349 6.59 13.38 -12.68
CA ARG A 349 5.24 13.43 -13.25
C ARG A 349 5.17 14.47 -14.35
N ALA A 350 4.70 14.07 -15.53
CA ALA A 350 4.51 14.96 -16.68
C ALA A 350 5.76 15.83 -17.01
N GLY A 351 6.95 15.24 -16.87
CA GLY A 351 8.23 15.91 -17.12
C GLY A 351 8.66 16.93 -16.07
N LYS A 352 7.96 17.01 -14.93
CA LYS A 352 8.39 17.74 -13.73
C LYS A 352 8.95 16.76 -12.71
N LEU A 353 10.02 17.17 -12.04
CA LEU A 353 10.66 16.40 -11.00
C LEU A 353 10.33 17.01 -9.64
N TRP A 354 10.03 16.15 -8.67
CA TRP A 354 10.01 16.45 -7.25
C TRP A 354 11.09 15.61 -6.56
N THR A 355 11.83 16.20 -5.63
CA THR A 355 13.00 15.61 -5.00
C THR A 355 13.04 15.92 -3.51
N ALA A 356 13.47 14.91 -2.74
CA ALA A 356 13.69 15.06 -1.31
C ALA A 356 15.01 14.43 -0.87
N LEU A 357 15.68 15.05 0.09
CA LEU A 357 16.77 14.43 0.84
C LEU A 357 16.19 13.68 2.04
N VAL A 358 16.78 12.54 2.39
CA VAL A 358 16.36 11.72 3.54
C VAL A 358 17.52 11.60 4.51
N GLU A 359 17.25 11.86 5.79
CA GLU A 359 18.15 11.56 6.90
C GLU A 359 17.41 10.64 7.89
N THR A 360 18.04 9.54 8.25
CA THR A 360 17.44 8.46 9.03
C THR A 360 18.19 8.26 10.33
N LYS A 361 17.45 7.98 11.40
CA LYS A 361 17.97 7.56 12.70
C LYS A 361 17.21 6.32 13.14
N THR A 362 17.93 5.40 13.75
CA THR A 362 17.39 4.18 14.36
C THR A 362 17.76 4.16 15.84
N ASN A 363 17.10 3.31 16.62
CA ASN A 363 17.19 3.28 18.09
C ASN A 363 16.85 4.66 18.69
N GLY A 364 17.48 5.04 19.80
CA GLY A 364 17.35 6.36 20.42
C GLY A 364 18.32 7.42 19.88
N ASN A 365 18.87 7.25 18.67
CA ASN A 365 19.80 8.22 18.10
C ASN A 365 19.07 9.52 17.73
N ALA A 366 19.49 10.64 18.31
CA ALA A 366 18.87 11.93 18.06
C ALA A 366 19.21 12.49 16.66
N LEU A 367 18.22 13.12 16.03
CA LEU A 367 18.43 13.97 14.86
C LEU A 367 19.26 15.20 15.26
N LYS A 368 20.35 15.46 14.55
CA LYS A 368 21.27 16.57 14.88
C LYS A 368 20.83 17.87 14.16
N PRO A 369 20.54 18.96 14.89
CA PRO A 369 20.10 20.22 14.27
C PRO A 369 21.05 20.75 13.20
N ASP A 370 22.36 20.76 13.47
CA ASP A 370 23.36 21.23 12.50
C ASP A 370 23.40 20.40 11.22
N GLN A 371 23.12 19.10 11.32
CA GLN A 371 23.10 18.18 10.18
C GLN A 371 21.86 18.44 9.31
N VAL A 372 20.67 18.52 9.93
CA VAL A 372 19.41 18.82 9.23
C VAL A 372 19.44 20.23 8.63
N GLN A 373 20.03 21.21 9.32
CA GLN A 373 20.28 22.56 8.81
C GLN A 373 21.13 22.51 7.53
N ALA A 374 22.24 21.78 7.55
CA ALA A 374 23.12 21.65 6.39
C ALA A 374 22.38 21.03 5.19
N TYR A 375 21.53 20.02 5.40
CA TYR A 375 20.75 19.43 4.30
C TYR A 375 19.67 20.37 3.77
N THR A 376 18.97 21.11 4.64
CA THR A 376 18.00 22.12 4.21
C THR A 376 18.66 23.21 3.38
N GLU A 377 19.89 23.60 3.71
CA GLU A 377 20.67 24.55 2.92
C GLU A 377 21.17 23.99 1.59
N ILE A 378 21.56 22.71 1.55
CA ILE A 378 21.93 22.02 0.31
C ILE A 378 20.71 21.89 -0.59
N ALA A 379 19.58 21.44 -0.04
CA ALA A 379 18.30 21.32 -0.73
C ALA A 379 17.89 22.66 -1.36
N ALA A 380 17.93 23.76 -0.59
CA ALA A 380 17.55 25.08 -1.08
C ALA A 380 18.45 25.58 -2.22
N ARG A 381 19.76 25.32 -2.12
CA ARG A 381 20.75 25.71 -3.15
C ARG A 381 20.60 24.90 -4.44
N ARG A 382 20.25 23.62 -4.31
CA ARG A 382 20.14 22.70 -5.44
C ARG A 382 18.72 22.58 -6.01
N GLY A 383 17.73 23.21 -5.37
CA GLY A 383 16.34 23.19 -5.80
C GLY A 383 15.61 21.88 -5.48
N TYR A 384 15.91 21.28 -4.32
CA TYR A 384 15.13 20.16 -3.80
C TYR A 384 13.92 20.69 -3.05
N GLU A 385 12.80 20.01 -3.20
CA GLU A 385 11.50 20.39 -2.66
C GLU A 385 11.40 20.11 -1.16
N ALA A 386 12.04 19.05 -0.67
CA ALA A 386 11.95 18.66 0.73
C ALA A 386 13.25 18.09 1.34
N VAL A 387 13.31 18.15 2.67
CA VAL A 387 14.16 17.32 3.53
C VAL A 387 13.22 16.53 4.44
N ILE A 388 13.36 15.22 4.43
CA ILE A 388 12.58 14.29 5.25
C ILE A 388 13.51 13.70 6.30
N THR A 389 13.15 13.85 7.56
CA THR A 389 13.81 13.15 8.66
C THR A 389 12.99 11.93 9.06
N LEU A 390 13.67 10.83 9.40
CA LEU A 390 13.05 9.55 9.77
C LEU A 390 13.65 9.04 11.07
N SER A 391 12.85 8.83 12.11
CA SER A 391 13.31 8.31 13.41
C SER A 391 12.19 7.61 14.18
N ASN A 392 12.47 7.14 15.39
CA ASN A 392 11.46 6.56 16.30
C ASN A 392 10.70 7.62 17.10
N ASP A 393 10.98 8.91 16.88
CA ASP A 393 10.30 10.01 17.56
C ASP A 393 9.04 10.39 16.79
N VAL A 394 8.06 10.98 17.47
CA VAL A 394 6.80 11.41 16.86
C VAL A 394 6.70 12.93 16.89
N GLU A 395 6.48 13.55 15.73
CA GLU A 395 6.26 14.99 15.61
C GLU A 395 4.83 15.34 16.06
N LEU A 396 4.67 16.36 16.92
CA LEU A 396 3.35 16.97 17.17
C LEU A 396 3.02 17.89 16.00
N ASP A 397 1.77 17.89 15.53
CA ASP A 397 1.34 18.76 14.45
C ASP A 397 1.75 20.23 14.69
N GLY A 398 2.55 20.76 13.75
CA GLY A 398 3.04 22.15 13.79
C GLY A 398 4.29 22.39 14.64
N SER A 399 4.88 21.37 15.28
CA SER A 399 6.09 21.48 16.10
C SER A 399 7.21 20.58 15.60
N PRO A 400 8.19 21.11 14.85
CA PRO A 400 9.26 20.30 14.28
C PRO A 400 10.13 19.66 15.38
N LEU A 401 10.52 18.40 15.19
CA LEU A 401 11.48 17.73 16.07
C LEU A 401 12.86 18.41 16.08
N VAL A 402 13.17 19.15 15.02
CA VAL A 402 14.44 19.84 14.83
C VAL A 402 14.20 21.24 14.30
N ASP A 403 14.63 22.23 15.07
CA ASP A 403 14.59 23.63 14.65
C ASP A 403 15.68 23.94 13.63
N VAL A 404 15.26 24.43 12.47
CA VAL A 404 16.13 24.82 11.37
C VAL A 404 15.86 26.28 11.00
N LYS A 405 16.92 27.07 10.89
CA LYS A 405 16.86 28.47 10.47
C LYS A 405 16.57 28.56 8.98
N THR A 406 15.40 29.10 8.64
CA THR A 406 15.00 29.39 7.26
C THR A 406 15.30 30.85 6.88
N ASP A 407 16.11 31.09 5.84
CA ASP A 407 16.29 32.43 5.29
C ASP A 407 15.11 32.77 4.35
N GLY A 408 14.18 33.59 4.83
CA GLY A 408 12.97 34.00 4.10
C GLY A 408 13.23 34.76 2.80
N ARG A 409 14.45 35.23 2.54
CA ARG A 409 14.83 35.87 1.27
C ARG A 409 15.06 34.86 0.15
N ARG A 410 15.18 33.57 0.47
CA ARG A 410 15.40 32.52 -0.54
C ARG A 410 14.17 32.35 -1.40
N LYS A 411 14.38 32.36 -2.72
CA LYS A 411 13.31 32.15 -3.71
C LYS A 411 12.82 30.70 -3.73
N HIS A 412 13.68 29.74 -3.40
CA HIS A 412 13.32 28.33 -3.29
C HIS A 412 13.07 27.97 -1.83
N LYS A 413 11.83 27.60 -1.52
CA LYS A 413 11.45 27.10 -0.20
C LYS A 413 11.63 25.58 -0.17
N VAL A 414 12.14 25.08 0.94
CA VAL A 414 12.32 23.64 1.19
C VAL A 414 11.39 23.27 2.33
N ALA A 415 10.57 22.25 2.15
CA ALA A 415 9.77 21.69 3.24
C ALA A 415 10.67 20.83 4.13
N LEU A 416 10.65 21.06 5.43
CA LEU A 416 11.20 20.12 6.41
C LEU A 416 10.03 19.33 6.99
N ARG A 417 10.10 18.00 6.93
CA ARG A 417 9.04 17.10 7.38
C ARG A 417 9.63 15.94 8.15
N HIS A 418 8.97 15.52 9.22
CA HIS A 418 9.32 14.29 9.90
C HIS A 418 8.39 13.15 9.47
N LEU A 419 8.93 11.94 9.53
CA LEU A 419 8.19 10.69 9.41
C LEU A 419 8.67 9.76 10.52
N SER A 420 7.77 9.26 11.37
CA SER A 420 8.18 8.28 12.38
C SER A 420 8.21 6.87 11.77
N TRP A 421 9.05 5.98 12.29
CA TRP A 421 9.01 4.57 11.91
C TRP A 421 7.67 3.90 12.28
N ALA A 422 7.02 4.38 13.33
CA ALA A 422 5.67 3.96 13.70
C ALA A 422 4.65 4.34 12.62
N ASP A 423 4.73 5.55 12.06
CA ASP A 423 3.89 5.96 10.93
C ASP A 423 4.16 5.10 9.70
N VAL A 424 5.43 4.82 9.37
CA VAL A 424 5.80 3.93 8.25
C VAL A 424 5.13 2.56 8.42
N ALA A 425 5.24 1.95 9.59
CA ALA A 425 4.63 0.66 9.89
C ALA A 425 3.10 0.74 9.83
N HIS A 426 2.50 1.77 10.43
CA HIS A 426 1.06 1.99 10.40
C HIS A 426 0.54 2.15 8.96
N GLN A 427 1.20 2.96 8.13
CA GLN A 427 0.82 3.14 6.72
C GLN A 427 0.93 1.83 5.93
N ALA A 428 1.92 0.96 6.23
CA ALA A 428 2.05 -0.34 5.59
C ALA A 428 0.93 -1.30 6.04
N GLN A 429 0.61 -1.33 7.34
CA GLN A 429 -0.49 -2.15 7.89
C GLN A 429 -1.84 -1.72 7.31
N MET A 430 -2.11 -0.42 7.25
CA MET A 430 -3.33 0.11 6.66
C MET A 430 -3.51 -0.33 5.22
N LEU A 431 -2.41 -0.29 4.46
CA LEU A 431 -2.43 -0.71 3.06
C LEU A 431 -2.68 -2.21 2.90
N ILE A 432 -2.08 -3.05 3.75
CA ILE A 432 -2.29 -4.51 3.72
C ILE A 432 -3.72 -4.88 4.13
N ARG A 433 -4.25 -4.24 5.20
CA ARG A 433 -5.49 -4.69 5.86
C ARG A 433 -6.76 -4.09 5.27
N HIS A 434 -6.70 -2.86 4.75
CA HIS A 434 -7.91 -2.09 4.42
C HIS A 434 -7.92 -1.57 2.99
N GLU A 435 -6.80 -1.05 2.50
CA GLU A 435 -6.80 -0.37 1.19
C GLU A 435 -6.34 -1.27 0.03
N GLY A 436 -5.76 -2.42 0.34
CA GLY A 436 -5.26 -3.37 -0.64
C GLY A 436 -4.03 -2.85 -1.41
N VAL A 437 -3.37 -3.79 -2.07
CA VAL A 437 -2.20 -3.56 -2.92
C VAL A 437 -2.43 -4.14 -4.29
N GLY A 438 -1.75 -3.60 -5.31
CA GLY A 438 -1.96 -3.99 -6.70
C GLY A 438 -1.65 -5.45 -7.02
N ASN A 439 -0.89 -6.16 -6.18
CA ASN A 439 -0.64 -7.60 -6.34
C ASN A 439 -0.11 -8.26 -5.04
N ALA A 440 -0.11 -9.60 -5.02
CA ALA A 440 0.38 -10.39 -3.89
C ALA A 440 1.87 -10.17 -3.55
N ALA A 441 2.72 -9.85 -4.53
CA ALA A 441 4.13 -9.57 -4.26
C ALA A 441 4.33 -8.25 -3.51
N HIS A 442 3.49 -7.24 -3.78
CA HIS A 442 3.46 -5.99 -3.00
C HIS A 442 3.01 -6.25 -1.56
N ALA A 443 1.99 -7.09 -1.37
CA ALA A 443 1.50 -7.46 -0.03
C ALA A 443 2.61 -8.15 0.76
N TRP A 444 3.25 -9.14 0.13
CA TRP A 444 4.36 -9.87 0.72
C TRP A 444 5.54 -8.94 1.05
N LEU A 445 5.96 -8.05 0.14
CA LEU A 445 7.03 -7.08 0.41
C LEU A 445 6.70 -6.14 1.58
N LEU A 446 5.44 -5.73 1.74
CA LEU A 446 5.03 -4.91 2.89
C LEU A 446 4.98 -5.73 4.18
N GLN A 447 4.59 -7.00 4.13
CA GLN A 447 4.65 -7.90 5.28
C GLN A 447 6.11 -8.15 5.72
N GLU A 448 7.02 -8.37 4.78
CA GLU A 448 8.46 -8.48 5.06
C GLU A 448 9.04 -7.18 5.60
N LEU A 449 8.59 -6.02 5.07
CA LEU A 449 8.96 -4.72 5.65
C LEU A 449 8.47 -4.61 7.09
N LEU A 450 7.22 -4.98 7.38
CA LEU A 450 6.68 -4.94 8.74
C LEU A 450 7.45 -5.87 9.68
N HIS A 451 7.74 -7.09 9.24
CA HIS A 451 8.57 -8.04 9.99
C HIS A 451 9.96 -7.44 10.29
N TYR A 452 10.60 -6.84 9.28
CA TYR A 452 11.86 -6.12 9.47
C TYR A 452 11.73 -5.00 10.49
N LEU A 453 10.76 -4.09 10.33
CA LEU A 453 10.59 -2.93 11.21
C LEU A 453 10.33 -3.34 12.66
N GLN A 454 9.55 -4.41 12.87
CA GLN A 454 9.20 -4.94 14.20
C GLN A 454 10.29 -5.80 14.84
N HIS A 455 11.36 -6.14 14.13
CA HIS A 455 12.44 -6.90 14.72
C HIS A 455 13.36 -5.99 15.56
N GLU A 456 13.74 -6.42 16.77
CA GLU A 456 14.64 -5.68 17.67
C GLU A 456 15.96 -5.20 17.03
N ASN A 457 16.57 -6.03 16.20
CA ASN A 457 17.79 -5.71 15.49
C ASN A 457 17.63 -4.65 14.38
N SER A 458 16.42 -4.28 13.98
CA SER A 458 16.20 -3.21 13.02
C SER A 458 16.45 -1.83 13.63
N GLY A 459 16.15 -1.67 14.93
CA GLY A 459 16.15 -0.39 15.62
C GLY A 459 15.07 0.58 15.11
N CYS A 460 14.10 0.11 14.32
CA CYS A 460 13.00 0.89 13.77
C CYS A 460 11.70 0.76 14.58
N HIS A 461 11.73 -0.01 15.67
CA HIS A 461 10.60 -0.13 16.59
C HIS A 461 10.94 0.47 17.96
N GLY A 462 9.91 0.65 18.76
CA GLY A 462 10.04 1.17 20.11
C GLY A 462 9.95 2.69 20.11
N PHE A 463 8.96 3.19 20.84
CA PHE A 463 8.77 4.61 21.06
C PHE A 463 9.81 5.13 22.06
N GLN A 464 10.60 6.12 21.64
CA GLN A 464 11.69 6.67 22.47
C GLN A 464 11.30 7.99 23.10
N ASN A 465 10.80 8.93 22.29
CA ASN A 465 10.45 10.27 22.75
C ASN A 465 9.39 10.91 21.84
N MET A 466 8.58 11.81 22.39
CA MET A 466 7.70 12.66 21.60
C MET A 466 8.34 14.03 21.28
N GLY A 467 9.52 14.29 21.82
CA GLY A 467 10.23 15.57 21.66
C GLY A 467 9.75 16.65 22.64
N PRO A 468 10.42 17.82 22.65
CA PRO A 468 10.18 18.87 23.64
C PRO A 468 8.76 19.45 23.62
N ALA A 469 8.11 19.43 22.45
CA ALA A 469 6.76 19.99 22.25
C ALA A 469 5.66 19.24 23.02
N TRP A 470 5.92 17.99 23.40
CA TRP A 470 4.98 17.18 24.17
C TRP A 470 5.20 17.25 25.67
N VAL A 471 6.29 17.89 26.14
CA VAL A 471 6.54 18.05 27.58
C VAL A 471 5.36 18.74 28.29
N PRO A 472 4.75 19.81 27.74
CA PRO A 472 3.56 20.41 28.36
C PRO A 472 2.34 19.47 28.36
N VAL A 473 2.14 18.68 27.30
CA VAL A 473 1.02 17.73 27.21
C VAL A 473 1.21 16.60 28.21
N ARG A 474 2.40 15.99 28.27
CA ARG A 474 2.73 14.93 29.22
C ARG A 474 2.58 15.43 30.66
N ASN A 475 3.18 16.57 30.99
CA ASN A 475 3.03 17.15 32.32
C ASN A 475 1.56 17.49 32.61
N GLY A 476 0.78 17.91 31.61
CA GLY A 476 -0.65 18.15 31.76
C GLY A 476 -1.48 16.88 32.02
N ILE A 477 -1.07 15.72 31.48
CA ILE A 477 -1.66 14.40 31.81
C ILE A 477 -1.25 14.02 33.24
N ASP A 478 0.05 14.11 33.57
CA ASP A 478 0.59 13.74 34.88
C ASP A 478 -0.01 14.60 36.01
N ASP A 479 -0.27 15.87 35.74
CA ASP A 479 -0.86 16.82 36.68
C ASP A 479 -2.42 16.82 36.64
N GLU A 480 -3.05 15.95 35.83
CA GLU A 480 -4.51 15.88 35.58
C GLU A 480 -5.14 17.23 35.14
N THR A 481 -4.37 18.10 34.48
CA THR A 481 -4.79 19.46 34.12
C THR A 481 -5.30 19.60 32.69
N LEU A 482 -5.27 18.54 31.88
CA LEU A 482 -5.88 18.55 30.54
C LEU A 482 -7.41 18.45 30.65
N CYS A 483 -8.10 19.59 30.52
CA CYS A 483 -9.53 19.60 30.29
C CYS A 483 -9.85 18.90 28.97
N GLN A 484 -10.83 17.98 28.96
CA GLN A 484 -11.42 17.46 27.73
C GLN A 484 -11.93 18.65 26.90
N GLY A 485 -11.35 18.84 25.72
CA GLY A 485 -11.71 19.88 24.75
C GLY A 485 -12.63 19.34 23.68
#